data_AF-A0A966QM93-F1
#
_entry.id   AF-A0A966QM93-F1
#
_cell.length_a   1.000
_cell.length_b   1.000
_cell.length_c   1.000
_cell.angle_alpha   90.00
_cell.angle_beta   90.00
_cell.angle_gamma   90.00
#
_symmetry.space_group_name_H-M   'P 1'
#
loop_
_entity.id
_entity.type
_entity.pdbx_description
1 polymer ?
#
loop_
_entity_poly.entity_id
_entity_poly.type
_entity_poly.pdbx_seq_one_letter_code
_entity_poly.pdbx_strand_id
1 'polypeptide(L)'
;MNLVYKFKQILSVMGVLVILSPATVLAANSDRAAMQAQNAANRAAAQAQKADAQAAKTQARVNAFCTNLSNSTRPMVAKVQENRGKATSDWASKDAALNAEWKQADEKITSARALSDKERTADYEKLMAKAKTDDQKAAVEAYEQAVNSAVAARRSSYDAARQTFRSSVLSNISARRSAAQTQLATFQASVSSAISTAQASCASNPTDVSGIKSTLQANLKSARETFQASRGTEKQGAVNFQVQQLAATRNASFESANKTFKSALSEARATLQKAFNNSTSI
;
A
#
# COMPACT_ATOMS: atom_id res chain seq x y z
N MET A 1 -40.43 -16.22 -17.82
CA MET A 1 -40.22 -17.01 -19.05
C MET A 1 -39.72 -18.40 -18.68
N ASN A 2 -40.67 -19.33 -18.62
CA ASN A 2 -40.65 -20.79 -18.78
C ASN A 2 -39.40 -21.62 -18.40
N LEU A 3 -39.48 -22.22 -17.21
CA LEU A 3 -39.19 -23.65 -16.95
C LEU A 3 -40.08 -24.54 -17.82
N VAL A 4 -39.56 -25.60 -18.47
CA VAL A 4 -40.10 -26.99 -18.59
C VAL A 4 -38.99 -27.82 -19.32
N TYR A 5 -38.52 -29.03 -18.94
CA TYR A 5 -39.12 -30.39 -19.02
C TYR A 5 -38.14 -31.39 -18.35
N LYS A 6 -38.48 -32.09 -17.26
CA LYS A 6 -39.31 -33.32 -17.09
C LYS A 6 -38.68 -34.61 -17.65
N PHE A 7 -38.14 -35.40 -16.72
CA PHE A 7 -37.83 -36.83 -16.83
C PHE A 7 -38.95 -37.60 -16.11
N LYS A 8 -39.65 -38.52 -16.79
CA LYS A 8 -40.62 -39.43 -16.13
C LYS A 8 -40.63 -40.79 -16.82
N GLN A 9 -39.96 -41.72 -16.15
CA GLN A 9 -40.27 -43.13 -15.90
C GLN A 9 -41.54 -43.78 -16.50
N ILE A 10 -41.35 -45.06 -16.90
CA ILE A 10 -42.11 -46.29 -16.52
C ILE A 10 -42.96 -47.04 -17.58
N LEU A 11 -42.83 -48.39 -17.54
CA LEU A 11 -43.67 -49.52 -17.98
C LEU A 11 -43.68 -49.86 -19.50
N SER A 12 -43.15 -51.01 -19.96
CA SER A 12 -43.74 -52.38 -19.93
C SER A 12 -44.98 -52.53 -20.83
N VAL A 13 -44.90 -53.36 -21.90
CA VAL A 13 -45.82 -54.48 -22.22
C VAL A 13 -45.27 -55.27 -23.43
N MET A 14 -45.52 -56.58 -23.37
CA MET A 14 -45.13 -57.70 -24.22
C MET A 14 -45.74 -57.75 -25.63
N GLY A 15 -45.20 -58.68 -26.45
CA GLY A 15 -45.88 -59.38 -27.55
C GLY A 15 -45.42 -58.92 -28.93
N VAL A 16 -45.09 -59.75 -29.92
CA VAL A 16 -45.45 -61.14 -30.21
C VAL A 16 -44.34 -61.79 -31.04
N LEU A 17 -44.12 -63.07 -30.76
CA LEU A 17 -43.21 -64.02 -31.39
C LEU A 17 -43.80 -64.53 -32.71
N VAL A 18 -43.05 -64.52 -33.82
CA VAL A 18 -43.35 -65.34 -35.02
C VAL A 18 -42.16 -66.26 -35.29
N ILE A 19 -42.52 -67.54 -35.42
CA ILE A 19 -41.67 -68.72 -35.49
C ILE A 19 -41.30 -68.97 -36.95
N LEU A 20 -40.00 -69.16 -37.24
CA LEU A 20 -39.53 -69.95 -38.38
C LEU A 20 -38.13 -70.48 -38.06
N SER A 21 -38.09 -71.74 -37.60
CA SER A 21 -36.87 -72.52 -37.47
C SER A 21 -36.42 -73.04 -38.84
N PRO A 22 -35.10 -73.17 -39.05
CA PRO A 22 -34.56 -74.48 -39.42
C PRO A 22 -33.61 -74.96 -38.32
N ALA A 23 -33.91 -76.13 -37.77
CA ALA A 23 -32.95 -76.91 -37.03
C ALA A 23 -31.85 -77.39 -37.99
N THR A 24 -30.58 -77.20 -37.64
CA THR A 24 -29.44 -78.15 -37.80
C THR A 24 -28.07 -77.45 -37.71
N VAL A 25 -27.66 -77.03 -36.50
CA VAL A 25 -26.28 -77.13 -35.95
C VAL A 25 -26.40 -77.01 -34.42
N LEU A 26 -26.85 -78.06 -33.74
CA LEU A 26 -27.03 -78.09 -32.27
C LEU A 26 -26.20 -79.23 -31.67
N ALA A 27 -24.92 -78.93 -31.44
CA ALA A 27 -24.06 -79.59 -30.44
C ALA A 27 -22.78 -78.76 -30.17
N ALA A 28 -22.36 -77.91 -31.11
CA ALA A 28 -21.19 -77.02 -30.94
C ALA A 28 -21.52 -75.56 -30.56
N ASN A 29 -22.80 -75.22 -30.35
CA ASN A 29 -23.28 -73.85 -30.12
C ASN A 29 -23.56 -73.52 -28.64
N SER A 30 -23.83 -74.52 -27.79
CA SER A 30 -24.00 -74.31 -26.33
C SER A 30 -22.69 -73.93 -25.65
N ASP A 31 -21.59 -74.57 -26.05
CA ASP A 31 -20.27 -74.33 -25.46
C ASP A 31 -19.70 -72.97 -25.88
N ARG A 32 -19.98 -72.54 -27.11
CA ARG A 32 -19.64 -71.18 -27.57
C ARG A 32 -20.45 -70.11 -26.85
N ALA A 33 -21.74 -70.34 -26.60
CA ALA A 33 -22.59 -69.42 -25.82
C ALA A 33 -22.14 -69.34 -24.35
N ALA A 34 -21.80 -70.47 -23.72
CA ALA A 34 -21.25 -70.50 -22.36
C ALA A 34 -19.88 -69.81 -22.28
N MET A 35 -18.99 -70.06 -23.24
CA MET A 35 -17.68 -69.41 -23.33
C MET A 35 -17.79 -67.90 -23.57
N GLN A 36 -18.75 -67.44 -24.39
CA GLN A 36 -19.02 -66.02 -24.60
C GLN A 36 -19.58 -65.35 -23.32
N ALA A 37 -20.50 -66.01 -22.60
CA ALA A 37 -21.02 -65.52 -21.33
C ALA A 37 -19.93 -65.41 -20.25
N GLN A 38 -19.04 -66.40 -20.16
CA GLN A 38 -17.91 -66.38 -19.23
C GLN A 38 -16.88 -65.30 -19.60
N ASN A 39 -16.59 -65.11 -20.89
CA ASN A 39 -15.72 -64.03 -21.35
C ASN A 39 -16.32 -62.64 -21.09
N ALA A 40 -17.64 -62.48 -21.22
CA ALA A 40 -18.33 -61.24 -20.86
C ALA A 40 -18.27 -60.97 -19.34
N ALA A 41 -18.51 -61.99 -18.52
CA ALA A 41 -18.37 -61.88 -17.06
C ALA A 41 -16.92 -61.53 -16.64
N ASN A 42 -15.92 -62.14 -17.26
CA ASN A 42 -14.50 -61.83 -17.01
C ASN A 42 -14.14 -60.39 -17.42
N ARG A 43 -14.67 -59.90 -18.54
CA ARG A 43 -14.49 -58.50 -18.97
C ARG A 43 -15.17 -57.51 -18.02
N ALA A 44 -16.39 -57.83 -17.56
CA ALA A 44 -17.10 -57.01 -16.57
C ALA A 44 -16.36 -56.97 -15.22
N ALA A 45 -15.84 -58.11 -14.75
CA ALA A 45 -15.04 -58.18 -13.53
C ALA A 45 -13.72 -57.39 -13.65
N ALA A 46 -13.04 -57.47 -14.80
CA ALA A 46 -11.84 -56.69 -15.07
C ALA A 46 -12.11 -55.17 -15.17
N GLN A 47 -13.28 -54.77 -15.69
CA GLN A 47 -13.72 -53.37 -15.71
C GLN A 47 -14.04 -52.86 -14.30
N ALA A 48 -14.73 -53.66 -13.47
CA ALA A 48 -15.00 -53.33 -12.07
C ALA A 48 -13.70 -53.14 -11.26
N GLN A 49 -12.74 -54.07 -11.39
CA GLN A 49 -11.44 -53.95 -10.74
C GLN A 49 -10.65 -52.71 -11.17
N LYS A 50 -10.74 -52.31 -12.46
CA LYS A 50 -10.12 -51.07 -12.95
C LYS A 50 -10.79 -49.83 -12.36
N ALA A 51 -12.12 -49.81 -12.25
CA ALA A 51 -12.87 -48.74 -11.63
C ALA A 51 -12.52 -48.59 -10.14
N ASP A 52 -12.45 -49.70 -9.40
CA ASP A 52 -12.06 -49.71 -7.98
C ASP A 52 -10.61 -49.24 -7.78
N ALA A 53 -9.68 -49.68 -8.63
CA ALA A 53 -8.30 -49.21 -8.59
C ALA A 53 -8.18 -47.71 -8.92
N GLN A 54 -9.01 -47.18 -9.83
CA GLN A 54 -9.09 -45.74 -10.10
C GLN A 54 -9.71 -44.96 -8.92
N ALA A 55 -10.73 -45.50 -8.27
CA ALA A 55 -11.33 -44.91 -7.07
C ALA A 55 -10.31 -44.86 -5.92
N ALA A 56 -9.59 -45.95 -5.67
CA ALA A 56 -8.54 -46.01 -4.64
C ALA A 56 -7.39 -45.01 -4.90
N LYS A 57 -6.93 -44.90 -6.16
CA LYS A 57 -5.92 -43.89 -6.56
C LYS A 57 -6.44 -42.46 -6.38
N THR A 58 -7.72 -42.22 -6.66
CA THR A 58 -8.35 -40.91 -6.47
C THR A 58 -8.43 -40.58 -4.98
N GLN A 59 -8.84 -41.52 -4.14
CA GLN A 59 -8.89 -41.36 -2.69
C GLN A 59 -7.50 -41.11 -2.07
N ALA A 60 -6.47 -41.79 -2.55
CA ALA A 60 -5.10 -41.55 -2.09
C ALA A 60 -4.61 -40.13 -2.42
N ARG A 61 -4.92 -39.62 -3.62
CA ARG A 61 -4.62 -38.23 -4.02
C ARG A 61 -5.42 -37.21 -3.20
N VAL A 62 -6.67 -37.54 -2.89
CA VAL A 62 -7.55 -36.74 -2.04
C VAL A 62 -6.95 -36.56 -0.65
N ASN A 63 -6.61 -37.67 0.00
CA ASN A 63 -6.02 -37.64 1.33
C ASN A 63 -4.68 -36.88 1.32
N ALA A 64 -3.87 -37.04 0.26
CA ALA A 64 -2.60 -36.33 0.12
C ALA A 64 -2.76 -34.81 0.01
N PHE A 65 -3.75 -34.30 -0.73
CA PHE A 65 -3.99 -32.86 -0.84
C PHE A 65 -4.38 -32.24 0.51
N CYS A 66 -5.42 -32.78 1.15
CA CYS A 66 -5.92 -32.22 2.41
C CYS A 66 -4.89 -32.33 3.54
N THR A 67 -4.12 -33.43 3.60
CA THR A 67 -3.03 -33.60 4.57
C THR A 67 -1.90 -32.58 4.37
N ASN A 68 -1.61 -32.20 3.11
CA ASN A 68 -0.53 -31.28 2.79
C ASN A 68 -0.95 -29.81 2.66
N LEU A 69 -2.24 -29.50 2.81
CA LEU A 69 -2.76 -28.15 2.58
C LEU A 69 -2.09 -27.11 3.50
N SER A 70 -1.95 -27.42 4.80
CA SER A 70 -1.28 -26.53 5.76
C SER A 70 0.19 -26.29 5.41
N ASN A 71 0.90 -27.34 4.99
CA ASN A 71 2.30 -27.22 4.55
C ASN A 71 2.44 -26.39 3.27
N SER A 72 1.49 -26.55 2.34
CA SER A 72 1.50 -25.86 1.05
C SER A 72 1.12 -24.39 1.16
N THR A 73 0.36 -24.00 2.18
CA THR A 73 -0.14 -22.64 2.38
C THR A 73 0.66 -21.82 3.39
N ARG A 74 1.39 -22.46 4.30
CA ARG A 74 2.27 -21.81 5.27
C ARG A 74 3.26 -20.79 4.64
N PRO A 75 3.93 -21.08 3.51
CA PRO A 75 4.81 -20.11 2.86
C PRO A 75 4.06 -18.86 2.38
N MET A 76 2.77 -18.96 2.02
CA MET A 76 1.98 -17.81 1.58
C MET A 76 1.76 -16.84 2.73
N VAL A 77 1.35 -17.35 3.90
CA VAL A 77 1.17 -16.53 5.10
C VAL A 77 2.49 -15.91 5.53
N ALA A 78 3.57 -16.69 5.57
CA ALA A 78 4.90 -16.20 5.89
C ALA A 78 5.34 -15.08 4.92
N LYS A 79 5.06 -15.23 3.62
CA LYS A 79 5.42 -14.21 2.63
C LYS A 79 4.65 -12.91 2.81
N VAL A 80 3.38 -12.98 3.19
CA VAL A 80 2.58 -11.79 3.52
C VAL A 80 3.16 -11.06 4.74
N GLN A 81 3.56 -11.79 5.79
CA GLN A 81 4.21 -11.20 6.96
C GLN A 81 5.55 -10.56 6.61
N GLU A 82 6.39 -11.27 5.86
CA GLU A 82 7.71 -10.79 5.43
C GLU A 82 7.57 -9.47 4.67
N ASN A 83 6.63 -9.40 3.72
CA ASN A 83 6.40 -8.19 2.93
C ASN A 83 5.88 -7.02 3.79
N ARG A 84 5.02 -7.29 4.78
CA ARG A 84 4.55 -6.28 5.74
C ARG A 84 5.70 -5.76 6.60
N GLY A 85 6.58 -6.64 7.07
CA GLY A 85 7.78 -6.29 7.82
C GLY A 85 8.73 -5.41 7.01
N LYS A 86 9.01 -5.80 5.76
CA LYS A 86 9.82 -5.00 4.82
C LYS A 86 9.24 -3.60 4.59
N ALA A 87 7.94 -3.50 4.32
CA ALA A 87 7.29 -2.20 4.12
C ALA A 87 7.46 -1.29 5.35
N THR A 88 7.29 -1.85 6.56
CA THR A 88 7.43 -1.09 7.81
C THR A 88 8.88 -0.64 8.05
N SER A 89 9.85 -1.51 7.78
CA SER A 89 11.28 -1.19 7.87
C SER A 89 11.67 -0.10 6.86
N ASP A 90 11.19 -0.21 5.62
CA ASP A 90 11.46 0.79 4.58
C ASP A 90 10.91 2.16 4.98
N TRP A 91 9.70 2.21 5.56
CA TRP A 91 9.13 3.46 6.07
C TRP A 91 9.98 4.09 7.17
N ALA A 92 10.45 3.31 8.14
CA ALA A 92 11.30 3.80 9.22
C ALA A 92 12.64 4.35 8.69
N SER A 93 13.24 3.67 7.71
CA SER A 93 14.46 4.14 7.05
C SER A 93 14.24 5.48 6.32
N LYS A 94 13.12 5.62 5.61
CA LYS A 94 12.77 6.87 4.94
C LYS A 94 12.48 8.01 5.91
N ASP A 95 11.90 7.74 7.08
CA ASP A 95 11.74 8.76 8.13
C ASP A 95 13.07 9.26 8.67
N ALA A 96 13.98 8.32 8.97
CA ALA A 96 15.30 8.67 9.46
C ALA A 96 16.04 9.55 8.45
N ALA A 97 15.98 9.21 7.16
CA ALA A 97 16.57 10.01 6.10
C ALA A 97 15.96 11.41 6.01
N LEU A 98 14.61 11.52 5.99
CA LEU A 98 13.93 12.81 5.91
C LEU A 98 14.25 13.72 7.11
N ASN A 99 14.27 13.16 8.33
CA ASN A 99 14.62 13.90 9.53
C ASN A 99 16.09 14.36 9.51
N ALA A 100 17.00 13.52 9.01
CA ALA A 100 18.41 13.90 8.85
C ALA A 100 18.59 15.06 7.86
N GLU A 101 17.87 15.03 6.73
CA GLU A 101 17.88 16.13 5.75
C GLU A 101 17.37 17.45 6.37
N TRP A 102 16.29 17.39 7.15
CA TRP A 102 15.76 18.56 7.83
C TRP A 102 16.72 19.13 8.88
N LYS A 103 17.37 18.25 9.66
CA LYS A 103 18.39 18.65 10.62
C LYS A 103 19.57 19.35 9.93
N GLN A 104 20.09 18.78 8.85
CA GLN A 104 21.19 19.38 8.09
C GLN A 104 20.80 20.76 7.52
N ALA A 105 19.56 20.90 7.05
CA ALA A 105 19.06 22.20 6.58
C ALA A 105 19.01 23.23 7.72
N ASP A 106 18.58 22.84 8.92
CA ASP A 106 18.52 23.74 10.08
C ASP A 106 19.91 24.14 10.58
N GLU A 107 20.88 23.23 10.56
CA GLU A 107 22.28 23.53 10.87
C GLU A 107 22.84 24.58 9.91
N LYS A 108 22.65 24.42 8.60
CA LYS A 108 23.07 25.40 7.59
C LYS A 108 22.42 26.76 7.80
N ILE A 109 21.12 26.79 8.09
CA ILE A 109 20.39 28.04 8.38
C ILE A 109 20.94 28.72 9.63
N THR A 110 21.22 27.94 10.68
CA THR A 110 21.78 28.46 11.94
C THR A 110 23.16 29.07 11.73
N SER A 111 24.06 28.37 11.03
CA SER A 111 25.39 28.88 10.69
C SER A 111 25.31 30.15 9.83
N ALA A 112 24.45 30.18 8.82
CA ALA A 112 24.26 31.36 7.98
C ALA A 112 23.74 32.56 8.78
N ARG A 113 22.81 32.33 9.71
CA ARG A 113 22.29 33.37 10.61
C ARG A 113 23.38 33.94 11.51
N ALA A 114 24.21 33.09 12.11
CA ALA A 114 25.32 33.51 12.95
C ALA A 114 26.33 34.38 12.19
N LEU A 115 26.66 34.01 10.95
CA LEU A 115 27.53 34.83 10.09
C LEU A 115 26.89 36.19 9.78
N SER A 116 25.62 36.21 9.35
CA SER A 116 24.92 37.48 9.07
C SER A 116 24.75 38.36 10.30
N ASP A 117 24.66 37.79 11.51
CA ASP A 117 24.62 38.54 12.76
C ASP A 117 25.96 39.18 13.09
N LYS A 118 27.05 38.43 12.90
CA LYS A 118 28.41 38.95 13.05
C LYS A 118 28.69 40.11 12.10
N GLU A 119 28.38 39.94 10.82
CA GLU A 119 28.59 40.97 9.80
C GLU A 119 27.78 42.23 10.10
N ARG A 120 26.51 42.05 10.47
CA ARG A 120 25.62 43.17 10.79
C ARG A 120 26.08 43.95 12.02
N THR A 121 26.57 43.26 13.05
CA THR A 121 27.16 43.89 14.24
C THR A 121 28.36 44.75 13.87
N ALA A 122 29.27 44.21 13.05
CA ALA A 122 30.43 44.97 12.56
C ALA A 122 30.03 46.19 11.72
N ASP A 123 28.91 46.13 10.99
CA ASP A 123 28.40 47.28 10.24
C ASP A 123 27.77 48.35 11.15
N TYR A 124 27.10 47.95 12.24
CA TYR A 124 26.64 48.90 13.26
C TYR A 124 27.80 49.64 13.93
N GLU A 125 28.89 48.94 14.29
CA GLU A 125 30.09 49.56 14.86
C GLU A 125 30.68 50.62 13.91
N LYS A 126 30.76 50.31 12.60
CA LYS A 126 31.23 51.28 11.58
C LYS A 126 30.29 52.47 11.45
N LEU A 127 28.98 52.27 11.56
CA LEU A 127 27.99 53.35 11.52
C LEU A 127 28.11 54.25 12.77
N MET A 128 28.26 53.65 13.94
CA MET A 128 28.44 54.36 15.20
C MET A 128 29.72 55.20 15.19
N ALA A 129 30.83 54.64 14.68
CA ALA A 129 32.09 55.38 14.55
C ALA A 129 32.01 56.60 13.61
N LYS A 130 31.02 56.64 12.70
CA LYS A 130 30.76 57.79 11.82
C LYS A 130 29.86 58.85 12.44
N ALA A 131 29.09 58.52 13.48
CA ALA A 131 28.23 59.45 14.18
C ALA A 131 29.06 60.39 15.05
N LYS A 132 29.05 61.68 14.72
CA LYS A 132 29.86 62.72 15.39
C LYS A 132 29.08 63.44 16.49
N THR A 133 27.76 63.58 16.32
CA THR A 133 26.87 64.26 17.28
C THR A 133 26.06 63.24 18.08
N ASP A 134 25.56 63.65 19.24
CA ASP A 134 24.75 62.76 20.08
C ASP A 134 23.42 62.38 19.39
N ASP A 135 22.83 63.30 18.62
CA ASP A 135 21.66 63.00 17.78
C ASP A 135 21.94 61.93 16.72
N GLN A 136 23.12 61.96 16.08
CA GLN A 136 23.52 60.92 15.12
C GLN A 136 23.72 59.57 15.80
N LYS A 137 24.33 59.55 17.00
CA LYS A 137 24.53 58.30 17.76
C LYS A 137 23.20 57.69 18.17
N ALA A 138 22.28 58.50 18.71
CA ALA A 138 20.93 58.07 19.05
C ALA A 138 20.17 57.52 17.83
N ALA A 139 20.34 58.14 16.66
CA ALA A 139 19.76 57.63 15.41
C ALA A 139 20.37 56.30 14.95
N VAL A 140 21.68 56.08 15.15
CA VAL A 140 22.33 54.78 14.88
C VAL A 140 21.78 53.69 15.81
N GLU A 141 21.62 53.98 17.11
CA GLU A 141 21.05 53.02 18.08
C GLU A 141 19.61 52.66 17.71
N ALA A 142 18.78 53.65 17.36
CA ALA A 142 17.42 53.42 16.91
C ALA A 142 17.37 52.61 15.61
N TYR A 143 18.29 52.87 14.67
CA TYR A 143 18.44 52.08 13.45
C TYR A 143 18.81 50.63 13.74
N GLU A 144 19.79 50.40 14.61
CA GLU A 144 20.20 49.06 15.04
C GLU A 144 19.02 48.29 15.64
N GLN A 145 18.31 48.90 16.58
CA GLN A 145 17.14 48.29 17.22
C GLN A 145 16.05 47.93 16.20
N ALA A 146 15.75 48.85 15.28
CA ALA A 146 14.74 48.64 14.24
C ALA A 146 15.12 47.48 13.30
N VAL A 147 16.38 47.44 12.84
CA VAL A 147 16.86 46.39 11.95
C VAL A 147 16.91 45.04 12.67
N ASN A 148 17.41 44.96 13.90
CA ASN A 148 17.44 43.72 14.66
C ASN A 148 16.03 43.18 14.92
N SER A 149 15.07 44.08 15.23
CA SER A 149 13.65 43.71 15.36
C SER A 149 13.07 43.16 14.05
N ALA A 150 13.36 43.81 12.91
CA ALA A 150 12.92 43.34 11.60
C ALA A 150 13.55 41.97 11.22
N VAL A 151 14.82 41.76 11.53
CA VAL A 151 15.52 40.47 11.33
C VAL A 151 14.87 39.38 12.19
N ALA A 152 14.62 39.65 13.47
CA ALA A 152 13.97 38.71 14.39
C ALA A 152 12.57 38.33 13.91
N ALA A 153 11.75 39.31 13.50
CA ALA A 153 10.43 39.08 12.95
C ALA A 153 10.48 38.20 11.68
N ARG A 154 11.38 38.50 10.74
CA ARG A 154 11.56 37.69 9.53
C ARG A 154 11.95 36.25 9.86
N ARG A 155 12.91 36.06 10.77
CA ARG A 155 13.36 34.73 11.19
C ARG A 155 12.24 33.93 11.83
N SER A 156 11.49 34.54 12.74
CA SER A 156 10.33 33.92 13.39
C SER A 156 9.30 33.43 12.37
N SER A 157 8.92 34.29 11.40
CA SER A 157 7.99 33.92 10.33
C SER A 157 8.52 32.77 9.45
N TYR A 158 9.82 32.76 9.16
CA TYR A 158 10.44 31.70 8.38
C TYR A 158 10.46 30.37 9.15
N ASP A 159 10.71 30.43 10.46
CA ASP A 159 10.79 29.25 11.32
C ASP A 159 9.41 28.63 11.50
N ALA A 160 8.39 29.45 11.76
CA ALA A 160 6.99 29.02 11.80
C ALA A 160 6.56 28.37 10.48
N ALA A 161 6.85 29.00 9.33
CA ALA A 161 6.48 28.43 8.03
C ALA A 161 7.21 27.10 7.72
N ARG A 162 8.48 26.96 8.11
CA ARG A 162 9.20 25.66 7.99
C ARG A 162 8.61 24.61 8.91
N GLN A 163 8.28 24.95 10.14
CA GLN A 163 7.69 24.02 11.11
C GLN A 163 6.34 23.51 10.62
N THR A 164 5.45 24.41 10.20
CA THR A 164 4.14 24.07 9.61
C THR A 164 4.29 23.16 8.40
N PHE A 165 5.20 23.49 7.47
CA PHE A 165 5.47 22.65 6.31
C PHE A 165 5.87 21.23 6.74
N ARG A 166 6.85 21.09 7.63
CA ARG A 166 7.35 19.79 8.09
C ARG A 166 6.27 18.98 8.80
N SER A 167 5.53 19.59 9.73
CA SER A 167 4.46 18.89 10.45
C SER A 167 3.36 18.41 9.52
N SER A 168 2.96 19.22 8.53
CA SER A 168 1.95 18.83 7.55
C SER A 168 2.44 17.71 6.62
N VAL A 169 3.71 17.74 6.21
CA VAL A 169 4.31 16.65 5.44
C VAL A 169 4.32 15.35 6.24
N LEU A 170 4.77 15.37 7.50
CA LEU A 170 4.76 14.19 8.36
C LEU A 170 3.34 13.65 8.59
N SER A 171 2.37 14.53 8.81
CA SER A 171 0.97 14.15 8.98
C SER A 171 0.42 13.41 7.74
N ASN A 172 0.67 13.94 6.54
CA ASN A 172 0.25 13.30 5.29
C ASN A 172 0.93 11.93 5.07
N ILE A 173 2.22 11.83 5.39
CA ILE A 173 2.97 10.56 5.34
C ILE A 173 2.38 9.54 6.32
N SER A 174 2.11 9.95 7.57
CA SER A 174 1.56 9.10 8.62
C SER A 174 0.16 8.59 8.27
N ALA A 175 -0.72 9.47 7.78
CA ALA A 175 -2.05 9.11 7.31
C ALA A 175 -1.98 8.05 6.21
N ARG A 176 -1.06 8.24 5.25
CA ARG A 176 -0.85 7.28 4.16
C ARG A 176 -0.35 5.93 4.67
N ARG A 177 0.60 5.91 5.60
CA ARG A 177 1.09 4.65 6.16
C ARG A 177 0.02 3.91 6.93
N SER A 178 -0.81 4.62 7.70
CA SER A 178 -1.92 4.03 8.44
C SER A 178 -2.92 3.35 7.50
N ALA A 179 -3.23 4.01 6.37
CA ALA A 179 -4.06 3.42 5.32
C ALA A 179 -3.41 2.16 4.72
N ALA A 180 -2.12 2.23 4.34
CA ALA A 180 -1.40 1.08 3.79
C ALA A 180 -1.28 -0.10 4.78
N GLN A 181 -1.07 0.17 6.08
CA GLN A 181 -1.04 -0.85 7.13
C GLN A 181 -2.40 -1.54 7.28
N THR A 182 -3.48 -0.77 7.25
CA THR A 182 -4.85 -1.30 7.28
C THR A 182 -5.09 -2.22 6.09
N GLN A 183 -4.71 -1.79 4.88
CA GLN A 183 -4.85 -2.60 3.67
C GLN A 183 -4.04 -3.91 3.73
N LEU A 184 -2.80 -3.86 4.22
CA LEU A 184 -1.96 -5.04 4.41
C LEU A 184 -2.57 -6.01 5.44
N ALA A 185 -3.11 -5.49 6.55
CA ALA A 185 -3.78 -6.29 7.56
C ALA A 185 -5.05 -6.96 7.01
N THR A 186 -5.86 -6.24 6.24
CA THR A 186 -7.04 -6.80 5.56
C THR A 186 -6.64 -7.89 4.57
N PHE A 187 -5.61 -7.67 3.75
CA PHE A 187 -5.14 -8.69 2.81
C PHE A 187 -4.65 -9.96 3.53
N GLN A 188 -3.88 -9.80 4.60
CA GLN A 188 -3.43 -10.90 5.45
C GLN A 188 -4.62 -11.69 6.04
N ALA A 189 -5.63 -10.99 6.55
CA ALA A 189 -6.84 -11.61 7.09
C ALA A 189 -7.59 -12.40 6.02
N SER A 190 -7.76 -11.84 4.81
CA SER A 190 -8.41 -12.52 3.70
C SER A 190 -7.66 -13.77 3.24
N VAL A 191 -6.33 -13.74 3.19
CA VAL A 191 -5.50 -14.92 2.88
C VAL A 191 -5.67 -15.99 3.96
N SER A 192 -5.62 -15.61 5.23
CA SER A 192 -5.77 -16.54 6.37
C SER A 192 -7.17 -17.17 6.39
N SER A 193 -8.20 -16.38 6.09
CA SER A 193 -9.58 -16.83 5.96
C SER A 193 -9.75 -17.82 4.81
N ALA A 194 -9.19 -17.52 3.62
CA ALA A 194 -9.24 -18.42 2.47
C ALA A 194 -8.61 -19.80 2.77
N ILE A 195 -7.48 -19.81 3.48
CA ILE A 195 -6.80 -21.04 3.91
C ILE A 195 -7.65 -21.80 4.94
N SER A 196 -8.18 -21.10 5.94
CA SER A 196 -9.02 -21.70 6.99
C SER A 196 -10.29 -22.33 6.42
N THR A 197 -10.94 -21.66 5.46
CA THR A 197 -12.09 -22.21 4.73
C THR A 197 -11.72 -23.48 3.98
N ALA A 198 -10.58 -23.50 3.27
CA ALA A 198 -10.14 -24.70 2.57
C ALA A 198 -9.81 -25.87 3.53
N GLN A 199 -9.22 -25.58 4.69
CA GLN A 199 -8.98 -26.57 5.75
C GLN A 199 -10.28 -27.14 6.31
N ALA A 200 -11.26 -26.27 6.58
CA ALA A 200 -12.58 -26.69 7.04
C ALA A 200 -13.29 -27.57 6.01
N SER A 201 -13.26 -27.19 4.73
CA SER A 201 -13.83 -28.01 3.66
C SER A 201 -13.12 -29.36 3.51
N CYS A 202 -11.81 -29.41 3.70
CA CYS A 202 -11.05 -30.67 3.75
C CYS A 202 -11.48 -31.58 4.91
N ALA A 203 -11.87 -31.01 6.05
CA ALA A 203 -12.39 -31.77 7.19
C ALA A 203 -13.83 -32.25 6.98
N SER A 204 -14.68 -31.44 6.34
CA SER A 204 -16.11 -31.75 6.16
C SER A 204 -16.42 -32.60 4.94
N ASN A 205 -15.69 -32.42 3.83
CA ASN A 205 -15.89 -33.14 2.58
C ASN A 205 -14.55 -33.36 1.87
N PRO A 206 -13.69 -34.28 2.38
CA PRO A 206 -12.37 -34.50 1.83
C PRO A 206 -12.42 -34.94 0.36
N THR A 207 -13.48 -35.63 -0.07
CA THR A 207 -13.62 -36.16 -1.44
C THR A 207 -13.75 -35.10 -2.53
N ASP A 208 -14.19 -33.88 -2.22
CA ASP A 208 -14.33 -32.78 -3.20
C ASP A 208 -13.08 -31.90 -3.33
N VAL A 209 -11.94 -32.50 -3.64
CA VAL A 209 -10.67 -31.75 -3.79
C VAL A 209 -10.74 -30.69 -4.88
N SER A 210 -11.42 -30.98 -5.98
CA SER A 210 -11.54 -30.06 -7.11
C SER A 210 -12.29 -28.79 -6.69
N GLY A 211 -13.42 -28.95 -5.99
CA GLY A 211 -14.17 -27.83 -5.42
C GLY A 211 -13.32 -27.05 -4.42
N ILE A 212 -12.69 -27.72 -3.46
CA ILE A 212 -11.85 -27.08 -2.42
C ILE A 212 -10.72 -26.26 -3.05
N LYS A 213 -10.00 -26.84 -4.03
CA LYS A 213 -8.91 -26.15 -4.73
C LYS A 213 -9.42 -24.93 -5.50
N SER A 214 -10.52 -25.08 -6.23
CA SER A 214 -11.13 -24.00 -7.01
C SER A 214 -11.55 -22.84 -6.10
N THR A 215 -12.22 -23.13 -4.98
CA THR A 215 -12.65 -22.13 -3.99
C THR A 215 -11.46 -21.44 -3.34
N LEU A 216 -10.42 -22.17 -2.94
CA LEU A 216 -9.19 -21.57 -2.40
C LEU A 216 -8.55 -20.60 -3.40
N GLN A 217 -8.41 -21.03 -4.66
CA GLN A 217 -7.84 -20.20 -5.72
C GLN A 217 -8.68 -18.94 -5.98
N ALA A 218 -10.00 -19.08 -6.02
CA ALA A 218 -10.94 -17.97 -6.20
C ALA A 218 -10.84 -16.96 -5.05
N ASN A 219 -10.81 -17.44 -3.80
CA ASN A 219 -10.70 -16.57 -2.62
C ASN A 219 -9.35 -15.84 -2.56
N LEU A 220 -8.24 -16.53 -2.87
CA LEU A 220 -6.92 -15.91 -2.94
C LEU A 220 -6.83 -14.87 -4.07
N LYS A 221 -7.44 -15.15 -5.22
CA LYS A 221 -7.54 -14.21 -6.34
C LYS A 221 -8.33 -12.97 -5.94
N SER A 222 -9.51 -13.15 -5.34
CA SER A 222 -10.35 -12.05 -4.86
C SER A 222 -9.60 -11.19 -3.83
N ALA A 223 -8.94 -11.80 -2.84
CA ALA A 223 -8.13 -11.08 -1.86
C ALA A 223 -7.05 -10.21 -2.53
N ARG A 224 -6.38 -10.74 -3.57
CA ARG A 224 -5.37 -10.03 -4.34
C ARG A 224 -5.96 -8.86 -5.12
N GLU A 225 -7.09 -9.06 -5.79
CA GLU A 225 -7.79 -8.02 -6.55
C GLU A 225 -8.26 -6.88 -5.63
N THR A 226 -8.85 -7.20 -4.48
CA THR A 226 -9.23 -6.21 -3.46
C THR A 226 -8.02 -5.40 -2.98
N PHE A 227 -6.90 -6.05 -2.67
CA PHE A 227 -5.68 -5.36 -2.26
C PHE A 227 -5.08 -4.51 -3.39
N GLN A 228 -5.18 -4.94 -4.65
CA GLN A 228 -4.71 -4.14 -5.79
C GLN A 228 -5.59 -2.91 -6.00
N ALA A 229 -6.91 -3.05 -5.91
CA ALA A 229 -7.86 -1.95 -6.02
C ALA A 229 -7.65 -0.92 -4.89
N SER A 230 -7.47 -1.38 -3.65
CA SER A 230 -7.23 -0.50 -2.49
C SER A 230 -5.93 0.31 -2.63
N ARG A 231 -4.89 -0.28 -3.24
CA ARG A 231 -3.66 0.46 -3.56
C ARG A 231 -3.83 1.41 -4.75
N GLY A 232 -4.72 1.10 -5.68
CA GLY A 232 -4.98 1.91 -6.88
C GLY A 232 -5.63 3.25 -6.54
N THR A 233 -6.64 3.25 -5.66
CA THR A 233 -7.26 4.48 -5.13
C THR A 233 -6.25 5.34 -4.37
N GLU A 234 -5.33 4.68 -3.68
CA GLU A 234 -4.22 5.29 -2.98
C GLU A 234 -3.18 5.91 -3.95
N LYS A 235 -2.88 5.32 -5.10
CA LYS A 235 -1.82 5.78 -6.02
C LYS A 235 -2.10 7.13 -6.70
N GLN A 236 -3.32 7.63 -6.68
CA GLN A 236 -3.69 8.86 -7.38
C GLN A 236 -3.11 10.11 -6.67
N GLY A 237 -1.84 10.41 -6.92
CA GLY A 237 -1.23 11.76 -6.89
C GLY A 237 -1.22 12.55 -5.57
N ALA A 238 -1.95 12.12 -4.54
CA ALA A 238 -2.32 13.00 -3.44
C ALA A 238 -1.10 13.50 -2.66
N VAL A 239 -0.18 12.62 -2.24
CA VAL A 239 0.91 13.04 -1.36
C VAL A 239 1.89 13.98 -2.06
N ASN A 240 2.33 13.68 -3.28
CA ASN A 240 3.25 14.57 -4.01
C ASN A 240 2.61 15.93 -4.32
N PHE A 241 1.35 15.92 -4.75
CA PHE A 241 0.59 17.15 -5.01
C PHE A 241 0.34 17.95 -3.71
N GLN A 242 0.02 17.28 -2.61
CA GLN A 242 -0.13 17.89 -1.29
C GLN A 242 1.19 18.49 -0.82
N VAL A 243 2.32 17.79 -0.97
CA VAL A 243 3.65 18.32 -0.63
C VAL A 243 4.00 19.53 -1.48
N GLN A 244 3.67 19.53 -2.77
CA GLN A 244 3.85 20.69 -3.65
C GLN A 244 3.02 21.90 -3.19
N GLN A 245 1.75 21.69 -2.83
CA GLN A 245 0.91 22.75 -2.28
C GLN A 245 1.46 23.29 -0.96
N LEU A 246 1.87 22.40 -0.05
CA LEU A 246 2.50 22.80 1.22
C LEU A 246 3.78 23.62 0.98
N ALA A 247 4.59 23.25 -0.02
CA ALA A 247 5.78 23.99 -0.40
C ALA A 247 5.43 25.38 -0.96
N ALA A 248 4.39 25.47 -1.79
CA ALA A 248 3.89 26.75 -2.31
C ALA A 248 3.40 27.67 -1.17
N THR A 249 2.64 27.14 -0.21
CA THR A 249 2.21 27.89 0.99
C THR A 249 3.40 28.40 1.80
N ARG A 250 4.40 27.55 2.06
CA ARG A 250 5.63 27.94 2.76
C ARG A 250 6.37 29.06 2.01
N ASN A 251 6.51 28.95 0.69
CA ASN A 251 7.19 29.94 -0.13
C ASN A 251 6.45 31.28 -0.13
N ALA A 252 5.12 31.27 -0.21
CA ALA A 252 4.31 32.49 -0.07
C ALA A 252 4.50 33.17 1.29
N SER A 253 4.62 32.40 2.39
CA SER A 253 4.97 32.94 3.70
C SER A 253 6.37 33.57 3.71
N PHE A 254 7.34 32.97 3.02
CA PHE A 254 8.69 33.54 2.92
C PHE A 254 8.73 34.84 2.11
N GLU A 255 7.97 34.91 1.02
CA GLU A 255 7.83 36.12 0.20
C GLU A 255 7.18 37.26 1.01
N SER A 256 6.09 36.96 1.71
CA SER A 256 5.41 37.92 2.59
C SER A 256 6.35 38.47 3.67
N ALA A 257 7.05 37.59 4.40
CA ALA A 257 7.99 38.02 5.43
C ALA A 257 9.20 38.80 4.86
N ASN A 258 9.64 38.51 3.64
CA ASN A 258 10.65 39.32 2.94
C ASN A 258 10.13 40.71 2.57
N LYS A 259 8.87 40.82 2.12
CA LYS A 259 8.25 42.11 1.81
C LYS A 259 8.18 42.98 3.05
N THR A 260 7.71 42.44 4.17
CA THR A 260 7.67 43.13 5.47
C THR A 260 9.06 43.58 5.92
N PHE A 261 10.06 42.69 5.83
CA PHE A 261 11.44 43.01 6.18
C PHE A 261 12.01 44.16 5.33
N LYS A 262 11.79 44.14 4.00
CA LYS A 262 12.25 45.19 3.09
C LYS A 262 11.63 46.55 3.41
N SER A 263 10.32 46.59 3.73
CA SER A 263 9.66 47.82 4.16
C SER A 263 10.30 48.39 5.42
N ALA A 264 10.42 47.55 6.46
CA ALA A 264 11.01 47.95 7.74
C ALA A 264 12.46 48.46 7.58
N LEU A 265 13.28 47.80 6.75
CA LEU A 265 14.62 48.28 6.45
C LEU A 265 14.63 49.63 5.73
N SER A 266 13.71 49.85 4.79
CA SER A 266 13.62 51.11 4.06
C SER A 266 13.24 52.27 4.98
N GLU A 267 12.28 52.05 5.87
CA GLU A 267 11.84 53.02 6.87
C GLU A 267 12.95 53.34 7.88
N ALA A 268 13.65 52.32 8.38
CA ALA A 268 14.79 52.50 9.29
C ALA A 268 15.92 53.30 8.62
N ARG A 269 16.25 52.98 7.36
CA ARG A 269 17.27 53.72 6.59
C ARG A 269 16.89 55.18 6.35
N ALA A 270 15.63 55.44 5.98
CA ALA A 270 15.16 56.80 5.76
C ALA A 270 15.25 57.65 7.04
N THR A 271 14.95 57.04 8.19
CA THR A 271 15.07 57.70 9.50
C THR A 271 16.53 58.02 9.84
N LEU A 272 17.43 57.04 9.65
CA LEU A 272 18.87 57.24 9.85
C LEU A 272 19.42 58.35 8.94
N GLN A 273 19.08 58.32 7.65
CA GLN A 273 19.58 59.31 6.69
C GLN A 273 19.15 60.74 7.02
N LYS A 274 17.91 60.93 7.49
CA LYS A 274 17.43 62.25 7.95
C LYS A 274 18.28 62.79 9.09
N ALA A 275 18.65 61.96 10.06
CA ALA A 275 19.48 62.37 11.18
C ALA A 275 20.88 62.83 10.70
N PHE A 276 21.50 62.09 9.78
CA PHE A 276 22.82 62.45 9.25
C PHE A 276 22.81 63.70 8.36
N ASN A 277 21.75 63.90 7.56
CA ASN A 277 21.63 65.07 6.69
C ASN A 277 21.32 66.36 7.47
N ASN A 278 20.52 66.27 8.54
CA ASN A 278 20.14 67.43 9.35
C ASN A 278 21.32 67.98 10.17
N SER A 279 22.33 67.17 10.49
CA SER A 279 23.51 67.64 11.24
C SER A 279 24.54 68.41 10.38
N THR A 280 24.38 68.44 9.05
CA THR A 280 25.27 69.18 8.13
C THR A 280 24.86 70.64 7.90
N SER A 281 23.70 71.06 8.44
CA SER A 281 23.10 72.38 8.21
C SER A 281 23.22 73.33 9.41
N ILE A 282 24.19 73.12 10.30
CA ILE A 282 24.49 74.00 11.44
C ILE A 282 25.96 74.44 11.35
#